data_AF-A0A1I5RR06-F1
#
_entry.id   AF-A0A1I5RR06-F1
#
_cell.length_a   1.000
_cell.length_b   1.000
_cell.length_c   1.000
_cell.angle_alpha   90.00
_cell.angle_beta   90.00
_cell.angle_gamma   90.00
#
_symmetry.space_group_name_H-M   'P 1'
#
loop_
_entity.id
_entity.type
_entity.pdbx_description
1 polymer ?
#
loop_
_entity_poly.entity_id
_entity_poly.type
_entity_poly.pdbx_seq_one_letter_code
_entity_poly.pdbx_strand_id
1 'polypeptide(L)'
;MAGLMLLPSQEGLELLKEDLKANLKYAVLLDGDKNEITRYEFTSIYYDGDKVLTALFEVPIEENITTPMKFLRVVNGDDVVISEGETPEITFVVGVGGVQTLKFAVSGEAGEIVFKANDYITKTEFDELYLPTLEALTARVNELEKILIDKGVING
;
A
#
# COMPACT_ATOMS: atom_id res chain seq x y z
N MET A 1 -2.47 18.24 -22.28
CA MET A 1 -3.48 17.86 -21.26
C MET A 1 -3.16 18.63 -20.01
N ALA A 2 -4.13 19.31 -19.40
CA ALA A 2 -3.96 19.93 -18.09
C ALA A 2 -4.67 19.01 -17.08
N GLY A 3 -3.87 18.31 -16.27
CA GLY A 3 -4.39 17.50 -15.17
C GLY A 3 -4.86 18.39 -14.02
N LEU A 4 -6.03 18.10 -13.48
CA LEU A 4 -6.49 18.71 -12.23
C LEU A 4 -5.90 17.88 -11.08
N MET A 5 -4.90 18.45 -10.41
CA MET A 5 -4.30 17.84 -9.23
C MET A 5 -5.04 18.35 -7.98
N LEU A 6 -5.70 17.44 -7.28
CA LEU A 6 -6.27 17.71 -5.96
C LEU A 6 -5.21 17.35 -4.92
N LEU A 7 -4.63 18.38 -4.31
CA LEU A 7 -3.75 18.22 -3.16
C LEU A 7 -4.62 18.16 -1.90
N PRO A 8 -4.44 17.17 -1.01
CA PRO A 8 -5.13 17.18 0.27
C PRO A 8 -4.77 18.45 1.03
N SER A 9 -5.79 19.09 1.63
CA SER A 9 -5.55 20.17 2.58
C SER A 9 -4.79 19.64 3.79
N GLN A 10 -4.18 20.52 4.59
CA GLN A 10 -3.56 20.10 5.85
C GLN A 10 -4.57 19.37 6.76
N GLU A 11 -5.80 19.86 6.84
CA GLU A 11 -6.88 19.23 7.59
C GLU A 11 -7.20 17.82 7.09
N GLY A 12 -7.29 17.64 5.76
CA GLY A 12 -7.52 16.32 5.16
C GLY A 12 -6.37 15.36 5.41
N LEU A 13 -5.12 15.84 5.39
CA LEU A 13 -3.96 15.03 5.72
C LEU A 13 -3.95 14.62 7.20
N GLU A 14 -4.32 15.50 8.12
CA GLU A 14 -4.44 15.16 9.54
C GLU A 14 -5.56 14.14 9.78
N LEU A 15 -6.72 14.26 9.11
CA LEU A 15 -7.78 13.25 9.17
C LEU A 15 -7.30 11.87 8.71
N LEU A 16 -6.56 11.81 7.60
CA LEU A 16 -5.98 10.55 7.10
C LEU A 16 -4.98 9.95 8.08
N LYS A 17 -4.17 10.78 8.74
CA LYS A 17 -3.23 10.34 9.77
C LYS A 17 -3.94 9.80 11.00
N GLU A 18 -4.99 10.48 11.45
CA GLU A 18 -5.80 10.03 12.58
C GLU A 18 -6.49 8.71 12.28
N ASP A 19 -7.07 8.59 11.08
CA ASP A 19 -7.74 7.35 10.64
C ASP A 19 -6.76 6.19 10.53
N LEU A 20 -5.59 6.39 9.90
CA LEU A 20 -4.56 5.36 9.83
C LEU A 20 -4.11 4.93 11.23
N LYS A 21 -3.83 5.90 12.11
CA LYS A 21 -3.45 5.65 13.51
C LYS A 21 -4.53 4.85 14.25
N ALA A 22 -5.81 5.16 14.05
CA ALA A 22 -6.93 4.49 14.70
C ALA A 22 -7.13 3.05 14.20
N ASN A 23 -6.78 2.79 12.94
CA ASN A 23 -6.97 1.49 12.31
C ASN A 23 -5.87 0.48 12.66
N LEU A 24 -4.67 0.89 13.06
CA LEU A 24 -3.63 -0.07 13.47
C LEU A 24 -4.01 -0.75 14.80
N LYS A 25 -4.06 -2.09 14.82
CA LYS A 25 -4.39 -2.85 16.03
C LYS A 25 -3.38 -3.93 16.41
N TYR A 26 -3.01 -4.79 15.48
CA TYR A 26 -2.16 -5.93 15.79
C TYR A 26 -0.94 -6.02 14.89
N ALA A 27 0.18 -6.44 15.48
CA ALA A 27 1.34 -6.97 14.80
C ALA A 27 1.26 -8.50 14.81
N VAL A 28 1.23 -9.11 13.63
CA VAL A 28 1.13 -10.55 13.42
C VAL A 28 2.47 -11.06 12.90
N LEU A 29 3.05 -12.00 13.63
CA LEU A 29 4.33 -12.63 13.28
C LEU A 29 4.04 -13.83 12.38
N LEU A 30 4.73 -13.94 11.26
CA LEU A 30 4.48 -14.96 10.24
C LEU A 30 5.75 -15.76 9.92
N ASP A 31 5.58 -17.05 9.64
CA ASP A 31 6.67 -17.93 9.20
C ASP A 31 7.03 -17.74 7.71
N GLY A 32 7.97 -18.56 7.21
CA GLY A 32 8.40 -18.51 5.80
C GLY A 32 7.30 -18.84 4.78
N ASP A 33 6.24 -19.53 5.19
CA ASP A 33 5.08 -19.90 4.38
C ASP A 33 3.89 -18.95 4.60
N LYS A 34 4.11 -17.85 5.35
CA LYS A 34 3.11 -16.85 5.75
C LYS A 34 2.00 -17.37 6.67
N ASN A 35 2.25 -18.44 7.43
CA ASN A 35 1.34 -18.86 8.49
C ASN A 35 1.53 -18.01 9.74
N GLU A 36 0.43 -17.74 10.45
CA GLU A 36 0.47 -17.01 11.72
C GLU A 36 1.17 -17.84 12.80
N ILE A 37 2.24 -17.28 13.35
CA ILE A 37 2.97 -17.82 14.50
C ILE A 37 2.30 -17.34 15.78
N THR A 38 2.12 -16.01 15.90
CA THR A 38 1.50 -15.35 17.05
C THR A 38 1.15 -13.90 16.67
N ARG A 39 0.41 -13.20 17.54
CA ARG A 39 0.04 -11.80 17.35
C ARG A 39 0.09 -11.01 18.65
N TYR A 40 0.42 -9.73 18.53
CA TYR A 40 0.53 -8.79 19.63
C TYR A 40 -0.31 -7.54 19.35
N GLU A 41 -1.03 -7.06 20.35
CA GLU A 41 -1.69 -5.76 20.29
C GLU A 41 -0.66 -4.63 20.43
N PHE A 42 -0.85 -3.55 19.69
CA PHE A 42 -0.01 -2.37 19.86
C PHE A 42 -0.28 -1.70 21.21
N THR A 43 0.77 -1.52 21.99
CA THR A 43 0.73 -0.84 23.29
C THR A 43 0.74 0.68 23.14
N SER A 44 1.32 1.20 22.06
CA SER A 44 1.34 2.62 21.75
C SER A 44 1.44 2.85 20.25
N ILE A 45 0.73 3.87 19.76
CA ILE A 45 0.77 4.30 18.36
C ILE A 45 0.83 5.83 18.36
N TYR A 46 1.81 6.40 17.67
CA TYR A 46 2.04 7.85 17.62
C TYR A 46 2.86 8.25 16.39
N TYR A 47 2.83 9.51 16.01
CA TYR A 47 3.79 10.07 15.04
C TYR A 47 5.01 10.58 15.80
N ASP A 48 6.21 10.15 15.39
CA ASP A 48 7.46 10.61 16.01
C ASP A 48 7.88 12.02 15.56
N GLY A 49 9.04 12.50 16.04
CA GLY A 49 9.55 13.84 15.71
C GLY A 49 9.77 14.08 14.21
N ASP A 50 9.96 13.01 13.44
CA ASP A 50 10.15 13.04 11.99
C ASP A 50 8.81 12.85 11.24
N LYS A 51 7.69 12.86 11.95
CA LYS A 51 6.33 12.63 11.44
C LYS A 51 6.13 11.24 10.83
N VAL A 52 6.89 10.25 11.31
CA VAL A 52 6.75 8.85 10.91
C VAL A 52 5.78 8.16 11.87
N LEU A 53 4.80 7.44 11.33
CA LEU A 53 3.86 6.68 12.16
C LEU A 53 4.64 5.54 12.83
N THR A 54 4.63 5.53 14.15
CA THR A 54 5.38 4.60 14.99
C THR A 54 4.40 3.81 15.84
N ALA A 55 4.51 2.49 15.81
CA ALA A 55 3.72 1.58 16.64
C ALA A 55 4.64 0.70 17.48
N LEU A 56 4.28 0.51 18.75
CA LEU A 56 5.02 -0.30 19.71
C LEU A 56 4.18 -1.52 20.10
N PHE A 57 4.82 -2.68 20.19
CA PHE A 57 4.24 -3.88 20.78
C PHE A 57 5.29 -4.57 21.64
N GLU A 58 4.85 -5.38 22.61
CA GLU A 58 5.75 -6.04 23.55
C GLU A 58 5.75 -7.55 23.29
N VAL A 59 6.94 -8.11 23.10
CA VAL A 59 7.14 -9.56 23.05
C VAL A 59 7.57 -10.01 24.45
N PRO A 60 6.78 -10.80 25.18
CA PRO A 60 7.12 -11.26 26.52
C PRO A 60 8.45 -12.04 26.53
N ILE A 61 9.32 -11.75 27.50
CA ILE A 61 10.63 -12.43 27.60
C ILE A 61 10.49 -13.89 28.03
N GLU A 62 9.36 -14.27 28.59
CA GLU A 62 9.02 -15.63 29.00
C GLU A 62 8.55 -16.49 27.83
N GLU A 63 8.18 -15.86 26.71
CA GLU A 63 7.69 -16.56 25.53
C GLU A 63 8.85 -17.22 24.76
N ASN A 64 8.60 -18.43 24.26
CA ASN A 64 9.57 -19.16 23.45
C ASN A 64 8.97 -19.45 22.08
N ILE A 65 9.20 -18.55 21.13
CA ILE A 65 8.78 -18.69 19.75
C ILE A 65 9.88 -19.42 18.99
N THR A 66 9.77 -20.75 18.90
CA THR A 66 10.76 -21.59 18.24
C THR A 66 10.66 -21.58 16.72
N THR A 67 9.51 -21.18 16.19
CA THR A 67 9.30 -21.06 14.74
C THR A 67 9.96 -19.77 14.24
N PRO A 68 10.85 -19.83 13.24
CA PRO A 68 11.46 -18.64 12.68
C PRO A 68 10.42 -17.74 12.02
N MET A 69 10.37 -16.48 12.42
CA MET A 69 9.61 -15.45 11.73
C MET A 69 10.38 -15.01 10.48
N LYS A 70 9.65 -14.83 9.38
CA LYS A 70 10.16 -14.23 8.14
C LYS A 70 9.32 -13.06 7.63
N PHE A 71 8.07 -12.92 8.09
CA PHE A 71 7.25 -11.76 7.75
C PHE A 71 6.59 -11.17 8.98
N LEU A 72 6.29 -9.88 8.87
CA LEU A 72 5.49 -9.13 9.81
C LEU A 72 4.31 -8.53 9.08
N ARG A 73 3.10 -8.77 9.61
CA ARG A 73 1.85 -8.23 9.09
C ARG A 73 1.20 -7.34 10.13
N VAL A 74 0.61 -6.26 9.67
CA VAL A 74 -0.08 -5.26 10.49
C VAL A 74 -1.53 -5.25 10.07
N VAL A 75 -2.43 -5.49 11.01
CA VAL A 75 -3.87 -5.62 10.75
C VAL A 75 -4.68 -4.68 11.63
N ASN A 76 -5.90 -4.37 11.17
CA ASN A 76 -6.89 -3.66 11.98
C ASN A 76 -7.70 -4.61 12.87
N GLY A 77 -8.71 -4.06 13.56
CA GLY A 77 -9.61 -4.84 14.43
C GLY A 77 -10.48 -5.87 13.71
N ASP A 78 -10.63 -5.76 12.40
CA ASP A 78 -11.40 -6.65 11.54
C ASP A 78 -10.51 -7.64 10.75
N ASP A 79 -9.25 -7.81 11.17
CA ASP A 79 -8.22 -8.61 10.49
C ASP A 79 -7.90 -8.18 9.03
N VAL A 80 -8.26 -6.95 8.65
CA VAL A 80 -7.87 -6.38 7.36
C VAL A 80 -6.38 -6.04 7.37
N VAL A 81 -5.67 -6.51 6.35
CA VAL A 81 -4.24 -6.26 6.18
C VAL A 81 -3.99 -4.81 5.79
N ILE A 82 -3.31 -4.06 6.66
CA ILE A 82 -2.90 -2.67 6.42
C ILE A 82 -1.51 -2.64 5.77
N SER A 83 -0.59 -3.48 6.26
CA SER A 83 0.78 -3.56 5.76
C SER A 83 1.37 -4.94 6.01
N GLU A 84 2.25 -5.39 5.13
CA GLU A 84 3.03 -6.61 5.28
C GLU A 84 4.46 -6.37 4.77
N GLY A 85 5.45 -6.92 5.46
CA GLY A 85 6.86 -6.81 5.06
C GLY A 85 7.66 -8.05 5.43
N GLU A 86 8.66 -8.35 4.62
CA GLU A 86 9.66 -9.37 4.93
C GLU A 86 10.64 -8.85 5.98
N THR A 87 11.01 -9.71 6.92
CA THR A 87 12.01 -9.47 7.95
C THR A 87 13.21 -10.40 7.72
N PRO A 88 14.39 -10.07 8.28
CA PRO A 88 15.38 -11.10 8.53
C PRO A 88 14.75 -12.27 9.31
N GLU A 89 15.32 -13.45 9.17
CA GLU A 89 14.87 -14.61 9.94
C GLU A 89 15.19 -14.40 11.43
N ILE A 90 14.15 -14.30 12.25
CA ILE A 90 14.26 -14.00 13.69
C ILE A 90 13.53 -15.06 14.51
N THR A 91 14.10 -15.40 15.66
CA THR A 91 13.53 -16.34 16.63
C THR A 91 13.56 -15.70 18.01
N PHE A 92 12.43 -15.65 18.71
CA PHE A 92 12.34 -15.09 20.06
C PHE A 92 12.44 -16.23 21.07
N VAL A 93 13.66 -16.53 21.50
CA VAL A 93 13.90 -17.53 22.56
C VAL A 93 13.67 -16.92 23.95
N VAL A 94 13.45 -17.76 24.96
CA VAL A 94 13.30 -17.29 26.35
C VAL A 94 14.46 -16.36 26.74
N GLY A 95 14.12 -15.21 27.30
CA GLY A 95 15.05 -14.14 27.67
C GLY A 95 15.33 -13.13 26.54
N VAL A 96 14.80 -13.35 25.33
CA VAL A 96 14.90 -12.45 24.18
C VAL A 96 13.51 -11.95 23.82
N GLY A 97 13.21 -10.72 24.26
CA GLY A 97 11.92 -10.06 24.05
C GLY A 97 12.02 -8.56 24.32
N GLY A 98 10.91 -7.95 24.73
CA GLY A 98 10.78 -6.54 25.06
C GLY A 98 10.05 -5.73 24.00
N VAL A 99 10.16 -4.40 24.12
CA VAL A 99 9.44 -3.45 23.27
C VAL A 99 10.01 -3.46 21.85
N GLN A 100 9.19 -3.89 20.90
CA GLN A 100 9.46 -3.81 19.48
C GLN A 100 8.88 -2.52 18.91
N THR A 101 9.62 -1.88 18.01
CA THR A 101 9.22 -0.63 17.36
C THR A 101 9.04 -0.84 15.87
N LEU A 102 7.84 -0.53 15.36
CA LEU A 102 7.54 -0.49 13.94
C LEU A 102 7.41 0.95 13.48
N LYS A 103 8.09 1.26 12.38
CA LYS A 103 8.03 2.58 11.74
C LYS A 103 7.44 2.46 10.36
N PHE A 104 6.33 3.15 10.14
CA PHE A 104 5.62 3.24 8.88
C PHE A 104 5.91 4.59 8.25
N ALA A 105 6.67 4.58 7.16
CA ALA A 105 6.79 5.74 6.30
C ALA A 105 5.47 5.91 5.54
N VAL A 106 4.63 6.84 5.99
CA VAL A 106 3.39 7.19 5.31
C VAL A 106 3.75 8.12 4.16
N SER A 107 4.06 7.54 3.00
CA SER A 107 4.23 8.28 1.74
C SER A 107 2.98 8.12 0.88
N GLY A 108 2.33 9.23 0.53
CA GLY A 108 1.29 9.27 -0.48
C GLY A 108 1.69 10.28 -1.55
N GLU A 109 1.65 9.88 -2.83
CA GLU A 109 1.61 10.86 -3.91
C GLU A 109 0.17 11.39 -4.04
N ALA A 110 0.02 12.69 -4.29
CA ALA A 110 -1.29 13.24 -4.59
C ALA A 110 -1.84 12.59 -5.86
N GLY A 111 -2.94 11.86 -5.74
CA GLY A 111 -3.57 11.20 -6.88
C GLY A 111 -4.03 12.24 -7.91
N GLU A 112 -3.51 12.16 -9.13
CA GLU A 112 -4.07 12.89 -10.26
C GLU A 112 -5.47 12.32 -10.56
N ILE A 113 -6.49 13.16 -10.45
CA ILE A 113 -7.86 12.79 -10.81
C ILE A 113 -8.04 13.09 -12.29
N VAL A 114 -8.34 12.04 -13.07
CA VAL A 114 -8.61 12.18 -14.50
C VAL A 114 -10.11 12.40 -14.67
N PHE A 115 -10.47 13.56 -15.21
CA PHE A 115 -11.87 13.90 -15.46
C PHE A 115 -12.32 13.23 -16.75
N LYS A 116 -13.23 12.26 -16.63
CA LYS A 116 -14.08 11.84 -17.75
C LYS A 116 -15.35 12.67 -17.68
N ALA A 117 -15.95 13.00 -18.83
CA ALA A 117 -17.00 14.02 -18.95
C ALA A 117 -18.19 13.94 -17.96
N ASN A 118 -18.40 12.80 -17.27
CA ASN A 118 -19.41 12.62 -16.22
C ASN A 118 -18.94 11.74 -15.03
N ASP A 119 -17.63 11.50 -14.85
CA ASP A 119 -17.14 10.56 -13.83
C ASP A 119 -15.72 10.91 -13.32
N TYR A 120 -15.39 10.47 -12.10
CA TYR A 120 -14.09 10.71 -11.45
C TYR A 120 -13.41 9.37 -11.18
N ILE A 121 -12.26 9.17 -11.79
CA ILE A 121 -11.40 8.01 -11.52
C ILE A 121 -9.97 8.49 -11.24
N THR A 122 -9.28 7.77 -10.37
CA THR A 122 -7.86 8.01 -10.11
C THR A 122 -7.02 7.64 -11.34
N LYS A 123 -5.81 8.19 -11.44
CA LYS A 123 -4.86 7.84 -12.50
C LYS A 123 -4.56 6.33 -12.56
N THR A 124 -4.42 5.67 -11.40
CA THR A 124 -4.21 4.22 -11.33
C THR A 124 -5.41 3.45 -11.89
N GLU A 125 -6.63 3.81 -11.50
CA GLU A 125 -7.84 3.20 -12.07
C GLU A 125 -7.97 3.47 -13.57
N PHE A 126 -7.55 4.65 -14.04
CA PHE A 126 -7.49 4.93 -15.48
C PHE A 126 -6.51 4.02 -16.21
N ASP A 127 -5.31 3.86 -15.67
CA ASP A 127 -4.23 3.07 -16.25
C ASP A 127 -4.56 1.57 -16.25
N GLU A 128 -5.31 1.09 -15.25
CA GLU A 128 -5.73 -0.31 -15.18
C GLU A 128 -6.95 -0.59 -16.06
N LEU A 129 -7.97 0.27 -16.03
CA LEU A 129 -9.27 -0.01 -16.66
C LEU A 129 -9.35 0.43 -18.12
N TYR A 130 -8.65 1.50 -18.50
CA TYR A 130 -8.89 2.18 -19.78
C TYR A 130 -7.66 2.29 -20.68
N LEU A 131 -6.46 2.52 -20.12
CA LEU A 131 -5.24 2.68 -20.91
C LEU A 131 -4.97 1.49 -21.84
N PRO A 132 -5.08 0.21 -21.42
CA PRO A 132 -4.80 -0.93 -22.30
C PRO A 132 -5.76 -0.97 -23.50
N THR A 133 -7.03 -0.60 -23.28
CA THR A 133 -8.04 -0.56 -24.34
C THR A 133 -7.75 0.57 -25.33
N LEU A 134 -7.34 1.73 -24.85
CA LEU A 134 -6.98 2.89 -25.69
C LEU A 134 -5.72 2.61 -26.53
N GLU A 135 -4.71 1.99 -25.93
CA GLU A 135 -3.49 1.57 -26.64
C GLU A 135 -3.82 0.54 -27.73
N ALA A 136 -4.64 -0.47 -27.42
CA ALA A 136 -5.08 -1.46 -28.38
C ALA A 136 -5.90 -0.85 -29.53
N LEU A 137 -6.78 0.11 -29.24
CA LEU A 137 -7.57 0.81 -30.25
C LEU A 137 -6.66 1.66 -31.16
N THR A 138 -5.71 2.38 -30.57
CA THR A 138 -4.76 3.23 -31.29
C THR A 138 -3.88 2.40 -32.22
N ALA A 139 -3.35 1.27 -31.74
CA ALA A 139 -2.56 0.35 -32.56
C ALA A 139 -3.37 -0.16 -33.77
N ARG A 140 -4.63 -0.51 -33.56
CA ARG A 140 -5.52 -1.01 -34.61
C ARG A 140 -5.92 0.07 -35.63
N VAL A 141 -6.09 1.31 -35.18
CA VAL A 141 -6.33 2.46 -36.08
C VAL A 141 -5.08 2.72 -36.94
N ASN A 142 -3.89 2.73 -36.35
CA ASN A 142 -2.64 2.92 -37.09
C ASN A 142 -2.42 1.81 -38.13
N GLU A 143 -2.77 0.56 -37.80
CA GLU A 143 -2.70 -0.56 -38.74
C GLU A 143 -3.67 -0.39 -39.92
N LEU A 144 -4.91 0.01 -39.63
CA LEU A 144 -5.91 0.32 -40.67
C LEU A 144 -5.46 1.49 -41.56
N GLU A 145 -4.92 2.54 -40.97
CA GLU A 145 -4.40 3.70 -41.69
C GLU A 145 -3.28 3.29 -42.65
N LYS A 146 -2.34 2.47 -42.18
CA LYS A 146 -1.29 1.89 -43.02
C LYS A 146 -1.85 1.07 -44.18
N ILE A 147 -2.83 0.20 -43.93
CA ILE A 147 -3.48 -0.60 -44.98
C ILE A 147 -4.17 0.29 -46.02
N LEU A 148 -4.81 1.39 -45.59
CA LEU A 148 -5.50 2.31 -46.48
C LEU A 148 -4.52 3.14 -47.32
N ILE A 149 -3.38 3.55 -46.74
CA ILE A 149 -2.27 4.20 -47.46
C ILE A 149 -1.69 3.24 -48.51
N ASP A 150 -1.39 1.99 -48.13
CA ASP A 150 -0.83 0.98 -49.04
C ASP A 150 -1.78 0.65 -50.20
N LYS A 151 -3.09 0.77 -49.97
CA LYS A 151 -4.13 0.59 -51.00
C LYS A 151 -4.42 1.86 -51.82
N GLY A 152 -3.76 2.99 -51.52
CA GLY A 152 -3.94 4.27 -52.19
C GLY A 152 -5.32 4.90 -51.95
N VAL A 153 -6.02 4.50 -50.87
CA VAL A 153 -7.35 5.02 -50.53
C VAL A 153 -7.24 6.39 -49.85
N ILE A 154 -6.18 6.59 -49.06
CA ILE A 154 -5.88 7.85 -48.36
C ILE A 154 -4.41 8.22 -48.58
N ASN A 155 -4.09 9.51 -48.48
CA ASN A 155 -2.71 10.00 -48.55
C ASN A 155 -2.08 9.93 -47.16
N GLY A 156 -0.88 9.35 -47.06
CA GLY A 156 -0.05 9.35 -45.85
C GLY A 156 0.74 10.64 -45.66
#